data_AF-A0A3S3CRX7-F1
#
_entry.id   AF-A0A3S3CRX7-F1
#
_cell.length_a   1.000
_cell.length_b   1.000
_cell.length_c   1.000
_cell.angle_alpha   90.00
_cell.angle_beta   90.00
_cell.angle_gamma   90.00
#
_symmetry.space_group_name_H-M   'P 1'
#
loop_
_entity.id
_entity.type
_entity.pdbx_description
1 polymer ?
#
loop_
_entity_poly.entity_id
_entity_poly.type
_entity_poly.pdbx_seq_one_letter_code
_entity_poly.pdbx_strand_id
1 'polypeptide(L)' 'MLESDVKITSMRLYADILANAARHGWDYTPESIVSGSKRHFEEMKLQLNDAGYEIVPVGTRLYCKRLDKLALR' A
#
# COMPACT_ATOMS: atom_id res chain seq x y z
N MET A 1 6.10 1.35 8.13
CA MET A 1 6.08 0.85 6.74
C MET A 1 5.91 2.03 5.81
N LEU A 2 6.67 2.14 4.71
CA LEU A 2 6.53 3.30 3.82
C LEU A 2 5.23 3.22 3.03
N GLU A 3 4.51 4.34 2.92
CA GLU A 3 3.27 4.43 2.15
C GLU A 3 3.47 4.11 0.67
N SER A 4 4.65 4.42 0.10
CA SER A 4 5.00 4.02 -1.27
C SER A 4 5.00 2.51 -1.47
N ASP A 5 5.53 1.77 -0.49
CA ASP A 5 5.64 0.31 -0.58
C ASP A 5 4.26 -0.33 -0.48
N VAL A 6 3.41 0.21 0.40
CA VAL A 6 2.00 -0.18 0.51
C VAL A 6 1.27 0.10 -0.79
N LYS A 7 1.48 1.28 -1.40
CA LYS A 7 0.85 1.65 -2.67
C LYS A 7 1.28 0.73 -3.81
N ILE A 8 2.57 0.47 -3.97
CA ILE A 8 3.09 -0.45 -5.02
C ILE A 8 2.50 -1.85 -4.84
N THR A 9 2.48 -2.35 -3.61
CA THR A 9 1.93 -3.68 -3.29
C THR A 9 0.44 -3.74 -3.57
N SER A 10 -0.33 -2.75 -3.11
CA SER A 10 -1.77 -2.64 -3.37
C SER A 10 -2.08 -2.60 -4.87
N MET A 11 -1.35 -1.82 -5.67
CA MET A 11 -1.61 -1.74 -7.11
C MET A 11 -1.32 -3.07 -7.83
N ARG A 12 -0.31 -3.81 -7.40
CA ARG A 12 -0.02 -5.15 -7.96
C ARG A 12 -1.14 -6.12 -7.67
N LEU A 13 -1.59 -6.20 -6.41
CA LEU A 13 -2.71 -7.08 -6.04
C LEU A 13 -4.02 -6.67 -6.74
N TYR A 14 -4.27 -5.37 -6.87
CA TYR A 14 -5.44 -4.89 -7.60
C TYR A 14 -5.40 -5.28 -9.09
N ALA A 15 -4.23 -5.20 -9.73
CA ALA A 15 -4.06 -5.64 -11.11
C ALA A 15 -4.35 -7.15 -11.26
N ASP A 16 -3.93 -7.97 -10.30
CA ASP A 16 -4.23 -9.41 -10.31
C ASP A 16 -5.74 -9.68 -10.18
N ILE A 17 -6.45 -8.90 -9.35
CA ILE A 17 -7.91 -8.97 -9.23
C ILE A 17 -8.58 -8.63 -10.58
N LEU A 18 -8.16 -7.54 -11.22
CA LEU A 18 -8.68 -7.13 -12.53
C LEU A 18 -8.40 -8.17 -13.61
N ALA A 19 -7.19 -8.72 -13.64
CA ALA A 19 -6.83 -9.78 -14.56
C ALA A 19 -7.68 -11.04 -14.33
N ASN A 20 -7.97 -11.38 -13.07
CA ASN A 20 -8.86 -12.48 -12.76
C ASN A 20 -10.29 -12.22 -13.21
N ALA A 21 -10.81 -11.02 -12.99
CA ALA A 21 -12.14 -10.63 -13.43
C ALA A 21 -12.28 -10.69 -14.97
N ALA A 22 -11.28 -10.15 -15.69
CA ALA A 22 -11.23 -10.20 -17.16
C ALA A 22 -11.23 -11.64 -17.69
N ARG A 23 -10.47 -12.56 -17.05
CA ARG A 23 -10.51 -13.99 -17.40
C ARG A 23 -11.89 -14.63 -17.24
N HIS A 24 -12.75 -14.07 -16.39
CA HIS A 24 -14.13 -14.52 -16.17
C HIS A 24 -15.16 -13.70 -16.96
N GLY A 25 -14.71 -12.88 -17.93
CA GLY A 25 -15.57 -12.10 -18.80
C GLY A 25 -16.11 -10.81 -18.19
N TRP A 26 -15.61 -10.40 -17.02
CA TRP A 26 -15.96 -9.11 -16.41
C TRP A 26 -15.05 -8.02 -16.96
N ASP A 27 -15.66 -6.97 -17.52
CA ASP A 27 -14.95 -5.78 -17.98
C ASP A 27 -15.38 -4.57 -17.14
N TYR A 28 -14.41 -3.75 -16.73
CA TYR A 28 -14.62 -2.59 -15.88
C TYR A 28 -14.25 -1.33 -16.64
N THR A 29 -15.08 -0.29 -16.52
CA THR A 29 -14.76 1.00 -17.13
C THR A 29 -13.49 1.59 -16.49
N PRO A 30 -12.73 2.43 -17.23
CA PRO A 30 -11.55 3.09 -16.68
C PRO A 30 -11.82 3.84 -15.37
N GLU A 31 -12.97 4.50 -15.25
CA GLU A 31 -13.38 5.23 -14.04
C GLU A 31 -13.60 4.28 -12.86
N SER A 32 -14.20 3.12 -13.13
CA SER A 32 -14.42 2.06 -12.13
C SER A 32 -13.08 1.47 -11.66
N ILE A 33 -12.13 1.28 -12.58
CA ILE A 33 -10.77 0.82 -12.27
C ILE A 33 -10.05 1.84 -11.37
N VAL A 34 -10.07 3.13 -11.72
CA VAL A 34 -9.44 4.20 -10.93
C VAL A 34 -10.07 4.26 -9.54
N SER A 35 -11.39 4.33 -9.45
CA SER A 35 -12.11 4.37 -8.16
C SER A 35 -11.83 3.14 -7.30
N GLY A 36 -11.88 1.95 -7.89
CA GLY A 36 -11.62 0.70 -7.19
C GLY A 36 -10.17 0.56 -6.72
N SER A 37 -9.18 1.06 -7.49
CA SER A 37 -7.78 1.08 -7.08
C SER A 37 -7.56 1.96 -5.85
N LYS A 38 -8.19 3.14 -5.81
CA LYS A 38 -8.14 4.05 -4.67
C LYS A 38 -8.76 3.38 -3.43
N ARG A 39 -9.94 2.80 -3.59
CA ARG A 39 -10.61 2.08 -2.50
C ARG A 39 -9.76 0.94 -1.96
N HIS A 40 -9.22 0.07 -2.84
CA HIS A 40 -8.38 -1.06 -2.42
C HIS A 40 -7.17 -0.57 -1.63
N PHE A 41 -6.50 0.49 -2.07
CA PHE A 41 -5.37 1.06 -1.34
C PHE A 41 -5.75 1.53 0.06
N GLU A 42 -6.85 2.28 0.20
CA GLU A 42 -7.33 2.74 1.52
C GLU A 42 -7.70 1.57 2.44
N GLU A 43 -8.37 0.54 1.92
CA GLU A 43 -8.73 -0.66 2.68
C GLU A 43 -7.48 -1.43 3.16
N MET A 44 -6.46 -1.57 2.30
CA MET A 44 -5.20 -2.21 2.69
C MET A 44 -4.50 -1.43 3.81
N LYS A 45 -4.51 -0.09 3.75
CA LYS A 45 -3.94 0.73 4.83
C LYS A 45 -4.66 0.47 6.16
N LEU A 46 -5.99 0.40 6.14
CA LEU A 46 -6.78 0.08 7.33
C LEU A 46 -6.42 -1.30 7.89
N GLN A 47 -6.36 -2.33 7.05
CA GLN A 47 -5.97 -3.68 7.48
C GLN A 47 -4.56 -3.74 8.10
N LEU A 48 -3.61 -3.00 7.53
CA LEU A 48 -2.26 -2.91 8.07
C LEU A 48 -2.20 -2.17 9.41
N ASN A 49 -2.98 -1.09 9.56
CA ASN A 49 -3.11 -0.38 10.83
C ASN A 49 -3.71 -1.29 11.91
N ASP A 50 -4.76 -2.04 11.57
CA ASP A 50 -5.39 -3.01 12.47
C ASP A 50 -4.44 -4.15 12.86
N ALA A 51 -3.53 -4.53 11.96
CA ALA A 51 -2.45 -5.48 12.22
C ALA A 51 -1.27 -4.89 13.03
N GLY A 52 -1.35 -3.61 13.43
CA GLY A 52 -0.36 -2.94 14.27
C GLY A 52 0.80 -2.28 13.51
N TYR A 53 0.70 -2.16 12.18
CA TYR A 53 1.69 -1.42 11.40
C TYR A 53 1.37 0.07 11.37
N GLU A 54 2.39 0.89 11.59
CA GLU A 54 2.32 2.32 11.29
C GLU A 54 2.75 2.55 9.83
N ILE A 55 1.86 3.13 9.03
CA ILE A 55 2.14 3.52 7.65
C ILE A 55 2.62 4.97 7.65
N VAL A 56 3.83 5.20 7.16
CA VAL A 56 4.47 6.52 7.16
C VAL A 56 4.61 7.06 5.73
N PRO A 57 4.37 8.37 5.50
CA PRO A 57 4.61 8.99 4.20
C PRO A 57 6.07 8.87 3.74
N VAL A 58 6.27 8.92 2.42
CA VAL A 58 7.62 9.03 1.85
C VAL A 58 8.25 10.35 2.30
N GLY A 59 9.52 10.30 2.73
CA GLY A 59 10.24 11.47 3.23
C GLY A 59 10.09 11.70 4.74
N THR A 60 9.22 10.95 5.43
CA THR A 60 9.23 10.91 6.89
C THR A 60 10.52 10.25 7.35
N ARG A 61 11.37 11.01 8.05
CA ARG A 61 12.59 10.49 8.66
C ARG A 61 12.20 9.57 9.82
N LEU A 62 12.24 8.26 9.57
CA LEU A 62 12.06 7.25 10.61
C LEU A 62 13.19 7.40 11.64
N TYR A 63 12.89 8.06 12.76
CA TYR A 63 13.87 8.28 13.82
C TYR A 63 14.06 6.99 14.61
N CYS A 64 15.09 6.23 14.23
CA CYS A 64 15.50 5.04 14.95
C CYS A 64 16.36 5.46 16.16
N LYS A 65 15.76 5.60 17.35
CA LYS A 65 16.45 5.89 18.63
C LYS A 65 17.64 4.97 18.96
N ARG A 66 17.79 3.85 18.23
CA ARG A 66 18.79 2.81 18.51
C ARG A 66 20.15 3.05 17.83
N LEU A 67 20.24 3.93 16.84
CA LEU A 67 21.50 4.22 16.10
C LEU A 67 22.39 5.26 16.78
N ASP A 68 21.84 6.13 17.64
CA ASP A 68 22.60 7.19 18.31
C ASP A 68 23.61 6.64 19.34
N LYS A 69 23.44 5.41 19.82
CA LYS A 69 24.43 4.76 20.70
C LYS A 69 25.68 4.25 19.99
N LEU A 70 25.65 4.11 18.66
CA LEU A 70 26.78 3.62 17.87
C LEU A 70 27.57 4.73 17.18
N ALA A 71 27.01 5.94 17.09
CA ALA A 71 27.67 7.11 16.50
C ALA A 71 28.48 7.94 17.50
N LEU A 72 28.49 7.55 18.78
CA LEU A 72 29.34 8.15 19.82
C LEU A 72 30.52 7.21 20.09
N ARG A 73 31.47 7.14 19.16
CA ARG A 73 32.77 6.49 19.39
C ARG A 73 33.88 7.18 18.61
#